data_AF-A0A8R7QDG4-F1
#
_entry.id   AF-A0A8R7QDG4-F1
#
_cell.length_a   1.000
_cell.length_b   1.000
_cell.length_c   1.000
_cell.angle_alpha   90.00
_cell.angle_beta   90.00
_cell.angle_gamma   90.00
#
_symmetry.space_group_name_H-M   'P 1'
#
loop_
_entity.id
_entity.type
_entity.pdbx_description
1 polymer ?
#
loop_
_entity_poly.entity_id
_entity_poly.type
_entity_poly.pdbx_seq_one_letter_code
_entity_poly.pdbx_strand_id
1 'polypeptide(L)' 'MLRRHGEIHVTHKTKHPFSIWGIEQLASESSLAMVEEAAFQIQDYPGYNQKRGSSWRCDQDFAIGDCCTFKF' A
#
# COMPACT_ATOMS: atom_id res chain seq x y z
N MET A 1 -2.35 -1.02 18.97
CA MET A 1 -1.17 -1.86 19.28
C MET A 1 -1.36 -3.21 18.60
N LEU A 2 -0.33 -3.71 17.91
CA LEU A 2 -0.33 -5.06 17.32
C LEU A 2 -0.44 -6.11 18.42
N ARG A 3 -1.14 -7.21 18.12
CA ARG A 3 -1.12 -8.40 18.97
C ARG A 3 0.16 -9.19 18.72
N ARG A 4 0.52 -10.08 19.66
CA ARG A 4 1.63 -11.02 19.44
C ARG A 4 1.37 -11.82 18.16
N HIS A 5 2.35 -11.87 17.26
CA HIS A 5 2.24 -12.48 15.92
C HIS A 5 1.24 -11.80 14.96
N GLY A 6 0.83 -10.56 15.23
CA GLY A 6 0.10 -9.77 14.25
C GLY A 6 1.03 -9.25 13.16
N GLU A 7 0.50 -9.09 11.95
CA GLU A 7 1.21 -8.53 10.80
C GLU A 7 0.56 -7.21 10.36
N ILE A 8 1.35 -6.34 9.74
CA ILE A 8 0.88 -5.14 9.04
C ILE A 8 1.19 -5.31 7.56
N HIS A 9 0.15 -5.24 6.73
CA HIS A 9 0.30 -5.23 5.28
C HIS A 9 -0.02 -3.82 4.76
N VAL A 10 0.93 -3.21 4.07
CA VAL A 10 0.80 -1.86 3.51
C VAL A 10 0.93 -1.93 2.01
N THR A 11 -0.15 -1.69 1.28
CA THR A 11 -0.10 -1.51 -0.18
C THR A 11 0.17 -0.06 -0.53
N HIS A 12 1.24 0.21 -1.27
CA HIS A 12 1.66 1.57 -1.62
C HIS A 12 2.13 1.68 -3.07
N LYS A 13 1.95 2.88 -3.64
CA LYS A 13 2.47 3.21 -4.97
C LYS A 13 3.98 3.34 -4.93
N THR A 14 4.67 2.66 -5.84
CA THR A 14 6.15 2.61 -5.85
C THR A 14 6.78 3.57 -6.87
N LYS A 15 5.96 4.31 -7.63
CA LYS A 15 6.43 5.37 -8.54
C LYS A 15 6.41 6.75 -7.88
N HIS A 16 7.27 7.64 -8.39
CA HIS A 16 7.30 9.05 -7.99
C HIS A 16 5.92 9.72 -8.20
N PRO A 17 5.45 10.58 -7.27
CA PRO A 17 6.15 11.07 -6.08
C PRO A 17 6.03 10.17 -4.85
N PHE A 18 5.23 9.10 -4.91
CA PHE A 18 4.89 8.30 -3.73
C PHE A 18 6.06 7.46 -3.20
N SER A 19 6.99 7.09 -4.08
CA SER A 19 8.22 6.36 -3.73
C SER A 19 9.08 7.06 -2.69
N ILE A 20 9.01 8.40 -2.58
CA ILE A 20 9.83 9.17 -1.63
C ILE A 20 9.33 9.05 -0.19
N TRP A 21 8.18 8.42 0.05
CA TRP A 21 7.60 8.29 1.38
C TRP A 21 8.37 7.29 2.26
N GLY A 22 9.21 6.43 1.69
CA GLY A 22 10.16 5.61 2.45
C GLY A 22 9.49 4.62 3.41
N ILE A 23 8.50 3.85 2.93
CA ILE A 23 7.70 2.93 3.76
C ILE A 23 8.56 1.97 4.59
N GLU A 24 9.59 1.37 3.98
CA GLU A 24 10.51 0.46 4.68
C GLU A 24 11.29 1.16 5.79
N GLN A 25 11.77 2.39 5.54
CA GLN A 25 12.49 3.18 6.54
C GLN A 25 11.57 3.50 7.72
N LEU A 26 10.34 3.97 7.46
CA LEU A 26 9.35 4.29 8.49
C LEU A 26 8.98 3.05 9.32
N ALA A 27 8.87 1.88 8.67
CA ALA A 27 8.62 0.62 9.35
C ALA A 27 9.80 0.24 10.27
N SER A 28 11.03 0.35 9.78
CA SER A 28 12.23 0.10 10.60
C SER A 28 12.32 1.05 11.81
N GLU A 29 12.05 2.34 11.62
CA GLU A 29 11.99 3.33 12.71
C GLU A 29 10.90 3.00 13.74
N SER A 30 9.84 2.32 13.29
CA SER A 30 8.73 1.84 14.11
C SER A 30 8.96 0.45 14.73
N SER A 31 10.19 -0.09 14.65
CA SER A 31 10.54 -1.45 15.12
C SER A 31 9.77 -2.58 14.43
N LEU A 32 9.39 -2.38 13.18
CA LEU A 32 8.79 -3.40 12.32
C LEU A 32 9.87 -3.98 11.40
N ALA A 33 9.86 -5.29 11.22
CA ALA A 33 10.81 -5.98 10.34
C ALA A 33 10.08 -6.43 9.07
N MET A 34 10.66 -6.16 7.90
CA MET A 34 10.03 -6.58 6.64
C MET A 34 10.13 -8.10 6.49
N VAL A 35 8.97 -8.73 6.25
CA VAL A 35 8.84 -10.16 5.99
C VAL A 35 8.81 -10.42 4.49
N GLU A 36 8.07 -9.61 3.74
CA GLU A 36 7.87 -9.80 2.30
C GLU A 36 7.52 -8.47 1.61
N GLU A 37 8.00 -8.29 0.38
CA GLU A 37 7.47 -7.31 -0.56
C GLU A 37 6.86 -8.06 -1.75
N ALA A 38 5.56 -7.87 -1.97
CA ALA A 38 4.81 -8.54 -3.03
C ALA A 38 4.23 -7.51 -4.01
N ALA A 39 4.35 -7.77 -5.32
CA ALA A 39 3.69 -6.92 -6.32
C ALA A 39 2.17 -6.91 -6.11
N PHE A 40 1.55 -5.73 -6.12
CA PHE A 40 0.10 -5.62 -6.03
C PHE A 40 -0.54 -6.00 -7.37
N GLN A 41 -1.47 -6.96 -7.33
CA GLN A 41 -2.32 -7.33 -8.46
C GLN A 41 -3.78 -7.10 -8.07
N ILE A 42 -4.50 -6.27 -8.84
CA ILE A 42 -5.91 -5.98 -8.54
C ILE A 42 -6.79 -7.23 -8.58
N GLN A 43 -6.39 -8.24 -9.37
CA GLN A 43 -7.10 -9.50 -9.53
C GLN A 43 -7.17 -10.31 -8.23
N ASP A 44 -6.20 -10.11 -7.32
CA ASP A 44 -6.14 -10.80 -6.04
C ASP A 44 -7.14 -10.22 -5.02
N TYR A 45 -7.77 -9.07 -5.33
CA TYR A 45 -8.68 -8.35 -4.43
C TYR A 45 -10.05 -8.13 -5.08
N PRO A 46 -10.90 -9.17 -5.16
CA PRO A 46 -12.25 -9.04 -5.70
C PRO A 46 -13.06 -7.99 -4.92
N GLY A 47 -13.60 -7.00 -5.63
CA GLY A 47 -14.38 -5.92 -5.03
C GLY A 47 -13.55 -4.69 -4.63
N TYR A 48 -12.22 -4.71 -4.81
CA TYR A 48 -11.42 -3.50 -4.71
C TYR A 48 -11.84 -2.51 -5.81
N ASN A 49 -12.21 -1.30 -5.39
CA ASN A 49 -12.57 -0.21 -6.28
C ASN A 49 -11.93 1.10 -5.79
N GLN A 50 -10.91 1.56 -6.50
CA GLN A 50 -10.16 2.75 -6.15
C GLN A 50 -11.01 4.01 -6.34
N LYS A 51 -11.08 4.84 -5.30
CA LYS A 51 -11.76 6.14 -5.35
C LYS A 51 -10.77 7.27 -5.31
N ARG A 52 -11.16 8.38 -5.94
CA ARG A 52 -10.45 9.65 -5.79
C ARG A 52 -10.97 10.36 -4.53
N GLY A 53 -10.20 11.32 -4.03
CA GLY A 53 -10.66 12.21 -2.96
C GLY A 53 -11.91 13.02 -3.36
N SER A 54 -12.37 13.87 -2.45
CA SER A 54 -13.60 14.67 -2.63
C SER A 54 -13.52 15.55 -3.88
N SER A 55 -14.39 15.29 -4.86
CA SER A 55 -14.63 16.13 -6.04
C SER A 55 -15.74 15.50 -6.90
N TRP A 56 -16.17 16.20 -7.95
CA TRP A 56 -17.07 15.65 -8.98
C TRP A 56 -16.51 14.41 -9.71
N ARG A 57 -15.22 14.10 -9.54
CA ARG A 57 -14.54 12.93 -10.12
C ARG A 57 -14.34 11.79 -9.11
N CYS A 58 -14.94 11.86 -7.92
CA CYS A 58 -14.68 10.90 -6.83
C CYS A 58 -14.81 9.43 -7.24
N ASP A 59 -15.81 9.12 -8.07
CA ASP A 59 -16.11 7.78 -8.57
C ASP A 59 -15.55 7.52 -9.99
N GLN A 60 -14.73 8.42 -10.54
CA GLN A 60 -14.08 8.18 -11.83
C GLN A 60 -12.84 7.32 -11.68
N ASP A 61 -12.77 6.28 -12.50
CA ASP A 61 -11.63 5.39 -12.60
C ASP A 61 -10.31 6.13 -12.89
N PHE A 62 -9.23 5.49 -12.47
CA PHE A 62 -7.86 5.87 -12.82
C PHE A 62 -6.94 4.67 -12.80
N ALA A 63 -5.86 4.77 -13.59
CA ALA A 63 -4.79 3.80 -13.56
C ALA A 63 -4.14 3.80 -12.16
N ILE A 64 -4.16 2.63 -11.51
CA ILE A 64 -3.54 2.42 -10.20
C ILE A 64 -2.01 2.65 -10.32
N GLY A 65 -1.42 2.14 -11.40
CA GLY A 65 0.03 2.15 -11.62
C GLY A 65 0.74 1.12 -10.75
N ASP A 66 2.07 1.11 -10.81
CA ASP A 66 2.89 0.14 -10.10
C ASP A 66 2.78 0.35 -8.58
N CYS A 67 2.41 -0.71 -7.89
CA CYS A 67 2.24 -0.76 -6.44
C CYS A 67 2.83 -2.06 -5.89
N CYS A 68 3.31 -2.02 -4.65
CA CYS A 68 3.75 -3.18 -3.88
C CYS A 68 3.03 -3.22 -2.54
N THR A 69 2.86 -4.42 -2.01
CA THR A 69 2.40 -4.70 -0.66
C THR A 69 3.59 -5.12 0.18
N PHE A 70 3.93 -4.29 1.16
CA PHE A 70 4.95 -4.56 2.17
C PHE A 70 4.29 -5.26 3.35
N LYS A 71 4.83 -6.41 3.76
CA LYS A 71 4.36 -7.16 4.93
C LYS A 71 5.41 -7.07 6.03
N PHE A 72 4.99 -6.63 7.21
CA PHE A 72 5.81 -6.50 8.41
C PHE A 72 5.19 -7.26 9.58
#